data_AF-A0A964MF60-F1
#
_entry.id   AF-A0A964MF60-F1
#
_cell.length_a   1.000
_cell.length_b   1.000
_cell.length_c   1.000
_cell.angle_alpha   90.00
_cell.angle_beta   90.00
_cell.angle_gamma   90.00
#
_symmetry.space_group_name_H-M   'P 1'
#
loop_
_entity.id
_entity.type
_entity.pdbx_description
1 polymer ?
#
loop_
_entity_poly.entity_id
_entity_poly.type
_entity_poly.pdbx_seq_one_letter_code
_entity_poly.pdbx_strand_id
1 'polypeptide(L)'
;AGSLAVALPLFGLVWFIADGHAPVSLPARAIAATVYLGVFGSVLGFALYYYVIKHMDTGKVALITLITPVLALLLGHGLNAEEIGLRVWLGTSLISLGLALHQWEGIVAMGRARGIGGGG
;
A
#
# COMPACT_ATOMS: atom_id res chain seq x y z
N ALA A 1 0.41 -13.05 -16.90
CA ALA A 1 1.36 -13.53 -17.92
C ALA A 1 1.63 -12.48 -19.02
N GLY A 2 0.61 -11.78 -19.54
CA GLY A 2 0.78 -10.83 -20.65
C GLY A 2 1.61 -9.57 -20.33
N SER A 3 1.50 -9.01 -19.12
CA SER A 3 2.22 -7.77 -18.76
C SER A 3 3.74 -7.96 -18.70
N LEU A 4 4.23 -9.08 -18.18
CA LEU A 4 5.66 -9.42 -18.15
C LEU A 4 6.22 -9.67 -19.55
N ALA A 5 5.43 -10.33 -20.42
CA ALA A 5 5.83 -10.61 -21.79
C ALA A 5 6.01 -9.33 -22.63
N VAL A 6 5.28 -8.26 -22.30
CA VAL A 6 5.42 -6.95 -22.95
C VAL A 6 6.44 -6.05 -22.24
N ALA A 7 6.49 -6.10 -20.91
CA ALA A 7 7.38 -5.26 -20.10
C ALA A 7 8.86 -5.66 -20.24
N LEU A 8 9.18 -6.95 -20.29
CA LEU A 8 10.56 -7.43 -20.44
C LEU A 8 11.25 -6.93 -21.73
N PRO A 9 10.64 -7.08 -22.93
CA PRO A 9 11.26 -6.59 -24.16
C PRO A 9 11.28 -5.05 -24.22
N LEU A 10 10.24 -4.36 -23.73
CA LEU A 10 10.25 -2.89 -23.66
C LEU A 10 11.33 -2.36 -22.71
N PHE A 11 11.51 -3.00 -21.55
CA PHE A 11 12.56 -2.66 -20.61
C PHE A 11 13.95 -2.92 -21.22
N GLY A 12 14.12 -4.05 -21.93
CA GLY A 12 15.34 -4.35 -22.67
C GLY A 12 15.63 -3.32 -23.76
N LEU A 13 14.61 -2.86 -24.50
CA LEU A 13 14.73 -1.83 -25.53
C LEU A 13 15.14 -0.48 -24.93
N VAL A 14 14.50 -0.07 -23.82
CA VAL A 14 14.85 1.16 -23.10
C VAL A 14 16.28 1.07 -22.54
N TRP A 15 16.65 -0.06 -21.96
CA TRP A 15 17.99 -0.27 -21.42
C TRP A 15 19.06 -0.20 -22.52
N PHE A 16 18.78 -0.79 -23.69
CA PHE A 16 19.67 -0.75 -24.86
C PHE A 16 19.85 0.66 -25.43
N ILE A 17 18.80 1.49 -25.42
CA ILE A 17 18.85 2.88 -25.91
C ILE A 17 19.47 3.83 -24.88
N ALA A 18 19.21 3.63 -23.58
CA ALA A 18 19.61 4.56 -22.52
C ALA A 18 21.10 4.45 -22.17
N ASP A 19 21.56 3.25 -21.81
CA ASP A 19 22.92 3.08 -21.29
C ASP A 19 23.62 1.84 -21.83
N GLY A 20 22.92 0.74 -22.13
CA GLY A 20 23.47 -0.51 -22.71
C GLY A 20 24.56 -1.22 -21.88
N HIS A 21 25.05 -0.59 -20.82
CA HIS A 21 26.11 -1.08 -19.96
C HIS A 21 25.50 -1.87 -18.80
N ALA A 22 26.01 -3.08 -18.59
CA ALA A 22 25.69 -3.84 -17.38
C ALA A 22 26.20 -3.04 -16.16
N PRO A 23 25.44 -2.98 -15.04
CA PRO A 23 25.91 -2.33 -13.83
C PRO A 23 27.24 -2.94 -13.40
N VAL A 24 28.35 -2.20 -13.56
CA VAL A 24 29.72 -2.68 -13.33
C VAL A 24 29.95 -3.07 -11.87
N SER A 25 29.13 -2.54 -10.97
CA SER A 25 29.04 -2.95 -9.58
C SER A 25 27.57 -2.97 -9.18
N LEU A 26 27.03 -4.14 -8.86
CA LEU A 26 25.77 -4.26 -8.12
C LEU A 26 26.07 -3.96 -6.65
N PRO A 27 25.75 -2.76 -6.12
CA PRO A 27 26.05 -2.47 -4.74
C PRO A 27 25.25 -3.44 -3.85
N ALA A 28 25.91 -4.03 -2.84
CA ALA A 28 25.28 -4.97 -1.91
C ALA A 28 24.00 -4.40 -1.29
N ARG A 29 23.95 -3.07 -1.12
CA ARG A 29 22.76 -2.33 -0.68
C ARG A 29 21.55 -2.50 -1.61
N ALA A 30 21.74 -2.43 -2.93
CA ALA A 30 20.64 -2.58 -3.89
C ALA A 30 20.09 -4.00 -3.86
N ILE A 31 20.98 -5.01 -3.84
CA ILE A 31 20.58 -6.42 -3.71
C ILE A 31 19.81 -6.62 -2.40
N ALA A 32 20.34 -6.13 -1.28
CA ALA A 32 19.68 -6.23 0.02
C ALA A 32 18.31 -5.54 0.04
N ALA A 33 18.19 -4.35 -0.56
CA ALA A 33 16.92 -3.63 -0.67
C ALA A 33 15.89 -4.38 -1.54
N THR A 34 16.32 -4.98 -2.65
CA THR A 34 15.44 -5.81 -3.50
C THR A 34 14.96 -7.05 -2.76
N VAL A 35 15.86 -7.76 -2.06
CA VAL A 35 15.49 -8.93 -1.26
C VAL A 35 14.53 -8.52 -0.13
N TYR A 36 14.83 -7.43 0.57
CA TYR A 36 13.96 -6.89 1.61
C TYR A 36 12.55 -6.59 1.07
N LEU A 37 12.43 -5.89 -0.07
CA LEU A 37 11.13 -5.57 -0.66
C LEU A 37 10.41 -6.81 -1.20
N GLY A 38 11.13 -7.79 -1.74
CA GLY A 38 10.55 -9.07 -2.15
C GLY A 38 9.95 -9.83 -0.96
N VAL A 39 10.68 -9.93 0.15
CA VAL A 39 10.23 -10.67 1.33
C VAL A 39 9.15 -9.89 2.10
N PHE A 40 9.44 -8.67 2.53
CA PHE A 40 8.51 -7.89 3.36
C PHE A 40 7.40 -7.24 2.55
N GLY A 41 7.72 -6.67 1.38
CA GLY A 41 6.74 -6.01 0.53
C GLY A 41 5.80 -6.99 -0.18
N SER A 42 6.30 -8.16 -0.59
CA SER A 42 5.49 -9.14 -1.32
C SER A 42 5.08 -10.34 -0.47
N VAL A 43 6.01 -11.17 0.02
CA VAL A 43 5.64 -12.41 0.71
C VAL A 43 4.81 -12.13 1.96
N LEU A 44 5.31 -11.25 2.84
CA LEU A 44 4.59 -10.88 4.06
C LEU A 44 3.33 -10.07 3.75
N GLY A 45 3.43 -9.10 2.81
CA GLY A 45 2.28 -8.31 2.36
C GLY A 45 1.12 -9.17 1.84
N PHE A 46 1.42 -10.15 0.98
CA PHE A 46 0.42 -11.08 0.46
C PHE A 46 -0.08 -12.06 1.53
N ALA A 47 0.79 -12.57 2.41
CA ALA A 47 0.37 -13.44 3.50
C ALA A 47 -0.64 -12.73 4.43
N LEU A 48 -0.36 -11.49 4.81
CA LEU A 48 -1.28 -10.66 5.59
C LEU A 48 -2.56 -10.36 4.83
N TYR A 49 -2.49 -10.02 3.54
CA TYR A 49 -3.65 -9.79 2.70
C TYR A 49 -4.57 -11.01 2.64
N TYR A 50 -4.03 -12.21 2.41
CA TYR A 50 -4.80 -13.44 2.41
C TYR A 50 -5.37 -13.78 3.78
N TYR A 51 -4.60 -13.55 4.85
CA TYR A 51 -5.07 -13.74 6.21
C TYR A 51 -6.28 -12.86 6.52
N VAL A 52 -6.21 -11.58 6.14
CA VAL A 52 -7.29 -10.61 6.29
C VAL A 52 -8.53 -11.07 5.53
N ILE A 53 -8.42 -11.37 4.23
CA ILE A 53 -9.59 -11.82 3.43
C ILE A 53 -10.26 -13.04 4.04
N LYS A 54 -9.46 -13.97 4.58
CA LYS A 54 -9.99 -15.21 5.16
C LYS A 54 -10.76 -15.00 6.48
N HIS A 55 -10.56 -13.89 7.20
CA HIS A 55 -11.12 -13.66 8.53
C HIS A 55 -11.93 -12.36 8.68
N MET A 56 -12.16 -11.63 7.58
CA MET A 56 -12.75 -10.29 7.65
C MET A 56 -14.03 -10.19 6.84
N ASP A 57 -15.12 -9.90 7.56
CA ASP A 57 -16.43 -9.54 7.00
C ASP A 57 -16.38 -8.17 6.31
N THR A 58 -17.35 -7.92 5.43
CA THR A 58 -17.44 -6.82 4.45
C THR A 58 -17.09 -5.43 5.03
N GLY A 59 -17.41 -5.16 6.29
CA GLY A 59 -17.11 -3.87 6.94
C GLY A 59 -15.61 -3.59 7.18
N LYS A 60 -14.77 -4.60 7.35
CA LYS A 60 -13.35 -4.41 7.68
C LYS A 60 -12.51 -3.97 6.48
N VAL A 61 -12.93 -4.32 5.26
CA VAL A 61 -12.27 -3.90 4.02
C VAL A 61 -12.24 -2.37 3.91
N ALA A 62 -13.35 -1.71 4.26
CA ALA A 62 -13.45 -0.25 4.24
C ALA A 62 -12.48 0.41 5.22
N LEU A 63 -12.36 -0.12 6.44
CA LEU A 63 -11.42 0.41 7.43
C LEU A 63 -9.96 0.26 6.98
N ILE A 64 -9.60 -0.85 6.35
CA ILE A 64 -8.22 -1.07 5.87
C ILE A 64 -7.84 0.00 4.84
N THR A 65 -8.73 0.30 3.89
CA THR A 65 -8.46 1.33 2.88
C THR A 65 -8.31 2.73 3.49
N LEU A 66 -9.04 3.03 4.57
CA LEU A 66 -8.93 4.29 5.31
C LEU A 66 -7.68 4.38 6.18
N ILE A 67 -7.27 3.27 6.79
CA ILE A 67 -6.09 3.21 7.67
C ILE A 67 -4.79 3.24 6.86
N THR A 68 -4.79 2.69 5.64
CA THR A 68 -3.59 2.61 4.77
C THR A 68 -2.90 3.96 4.53
N PRO A 69 -3.57 5.04 4.09
CA PRO A 69 -2.91 6.33 3.87
C PRO A 69 -2.39 6.96 5.17
N VAL A 70 -3.11 6.77 6.29
CA VAL A 70 -2.68 7.26 7.60
C VAL A 70 -1.42 6.54 8.08
N LEU A 71 -1.38 5.21 8.00
CA LEU A 71 -0.19 4.43 8.36
C LEU A 71 0.98 4.75 7.45
N ALA A 72 0.76 4.90 6.14
CA ALA A 72 1.81 5.28 5.20
C ALA A 72 2.44 6.63 5.59
N LEU A 73 1.62 7.61 5.97
CA LEU A 73 2.10 8.92 6.41
C LEU A 73 2.86 8.86 7.74
N LEU A 74 2.34 8.14 8.73
CA LEU A 74 2.99 7.99 10.04
C LEU A 74 4.33 7.24 9.93
N LEU A 75 4.37 6.17 9.14
CA LEU A 75 5.61 5.42 8.87
C LEU A 75 6.60 6.26 8.07
N GLY A 76 6.14 7.04 7.10
CA GLY A 76 6.96 8.00 6.36
C GLY A 76 7.58 9.04 7.30
N HIS A 77 6.79 9.63 8.19
CA HIS A 77 7.30 10.58 9.20
C HIS A 77 8.38 9.96 10.08
N GLY A 78 8.07 8.80 10.68
CA GLY A 78 8.88 8.20 11.73
C GLY A 78 10.15 7.52 11.21
N LEU A 79 10.10 6.91 10.02
CA LEU A 79 11.24 6.17 9.45
C LEU A 79 12.07 7.01 8.48
N ASN A 80 11.46 7.96 7.76
CA ASN A 80 12.14 8.79 6.77
C ASN A 80 12.57 10.15 7.33
N ALA A 81 12.19 10.48 8.57
CA ALA A 81 12.45 11.76 9.24
C ALA A 81 12.05 12.99 8.40
N GLU A 82 11.08 12.83 7.48
CA GLU A 82 10.57 13.93 6.68
C GLU A 82 9.77 14.88 7.56
N GLU A 83 10.09 16.17 7.51
CA GLU A 83 9.25 17.20 8.11
C GLU A 83 7.91 17.25 7.38
N ILE A 84 6.89 16.63 7.98
CA ILE A 84 5.54 16.65 7.44
C ILE A 84 4.96 18.05 7.66
N GLY A 85 5.16 18.90 6.65
CA GLY A 85 4.55 20.21 6.60
C GLY A 85 3.02 20.13 6.54
N LEU A 86 2.36 21.23 6.92
CA LEU A 86 0.91 21.35 7.00
C LEU A 86 0.17 20.92 5.71
N ARG A 87 0.79 21.10 4.54
CA ARG A 87 0.24 20.69 3.24
C ARG A 87 0.02 19.18 3.12
N VAL A 88 0.95 18.38 3.64
CA VAL A 88 0.85 16.91 3.56
C VAL A 88 -0.25 16.42 4.50
N TRP A 89 -0.36 17.01 5.69
CA TRP A 89 -1.48 16.75 6.61
C TRP A 89 -2.84 17.10 6.01
N LEU A 90 -2.95 18.25 5.34
CA LEU A 90 -4.18 18.65 4.64
C LEU A 90 -4.51 17.71 3.48
N GLY A 91 -3.51 17.32 2.68
CA GLY A 91 -3.69 16.36 1.58
C GLY A 91 -4.16 14.99 2.08
N THR A 92 -3.51 14.46 3.11
CA THR A 92 -3.90 13.17 3.72
C THR A 92 -5.27 13.23 4.36
N SER A 93 -5.61 14.34 5.02
CA SER A 93 -6.96 14.56 5.57
C SER A 93 -8.01 14.61 4.46
N LEU A 94 -7.72 15.28 3.34
CA LEU A 94 -8.62 15.37 2.20
C LEU A 94 -8.85 14.01 1.51
N ILE A 95 -7.79 13.22 1.31
CA ILE A 95 -7.88 11.86 0.74
C ILE A 95 -8.67 10.95 1.68
N SER A 96 -8.38 11.00 2.98
CA SER A 96 -9.07 10.19 3.97
C SER A 96 -10.56 10.56 4.05
N LEU A 97 -10.90 11.85 3.99
CA LEU A 97 -12.29 12.31 3.92
C LEU A 97 -12.99 11.87 2.64
N GLY A 98 -12.34 12.03 1.48
CA GLY A 98 -12.89 11.59 0.20
C GLY A 98 -13.17 10.09 0.17
N LEU A 99 -12.25 9.29 0.72
CA LEU A 99 -12.42 7.84 0.84
C LEU A 99 -13.52 7.46 1.83
N ALA A 100 -13.65 8.20 2.93
CA ALA A 100 -14.70 7.97 3.92
C ALA A 100 -16.09 8.26 3.33
N LEU A 101 -16.21 9.32 2.53
CA LEU A 101 -17.44 9.63 1.79
C LEU A 101 -17.73 8.59 0.72
N HIS A 102 -16.72 8.14 -0.03
CA HIS A 102 -16.91 7.12 -1.05
C HIS A 102 -17.37 5.78 -0.47
N GLN A 103 -16.89 5.41 0.71
CA GLN A 103 -17.22 4.15 1.38
C GLN A 103 -18.27 4.30 2.48
N TRP A 104 -19.05 5.38 2.45
CA TRP A 104 -20.04 5.73 3.47
C TRP A 104 -21.04 4.60 3.76
N GLU A 105 -21.49 3.87 2.74
CA GLU A 105 -22.41 2.74 2.92
C GLU A 105 -21.80 1.61 3.75
N GLY A 106 -20.53 1.27 3.53
CA GLY A 106 -19.81 0.26 4.31
C GLY A 106 -19.57 0.69 5.76
N ILE A 107 -19.32 1.97 5.99
CA ILE A 107 -19.11 2.55 7.33
C ILE A 107 -20.44 2.57 8.11
N VAL A 108 -21.52 3.03 7.49
CA VAL A 108 -22.86 3.10 8.12
C VAL A 108 -23.43 1.70 8.37
N ALA A 109 -23.24 0.76 7.45
CA ALA A 109 -23.65 -0.64 7.64
C ALA A 109 -22.98 -1.27 8.88
N MET A 110 -21.71 -0.97 9.13
CA MET A 110 -21.01 -1.42 10.34
C MET A 110 -21.53 -0.75 11.62
N GLY A 111 -21.79 0.56 11.58
CA GLY A 111 -22.36 1.29 12.72
C GLY A 111 -23.71 0.71 13.15
N ARG A 112 -24.52 0.28 12.18
CA ARG A 112 -25.79 -0.42 12.43
C ARG A 112 -25.58 -1.81 13.01
N ALA A 113 -24.64 -2.61 12.51
CA ALA A 113 -24.36 -3.94 13.05
C ALA A 113 -23.89 -3.93 14.51
N ARG A 114 -23.15 -2.89 14.94
CA ARG A 114 -22.74 -2.70 16.34
C ARG A 114 -23.89 -2.29 17.28
N GLY A 115 -24.94 -1.66 16.77
CA GLY A 115 -26.08 -1.21 17.57
C GLY A 115 -27.11 -2.30 17.88
N ILE A 116 -27.06 -3.45 17.20
CA ILE A 116 -28.08 -4.51 17.31
C ILE A 116 -27.70 -5.60 18.33
N GLY A 117 -26.45 -5.62 18.84
CA GLY A 117 -25.95 -6.61 19.80
C GLY A 117 -25.94 -6.19 21.28
N GLY A 118 -26.53 -5.04 21.62
CA GLY A 118 -26.47 -4.45 22.98
C GLY A 118 -27.77 -4.53 23.81
N GLY A 119 -28.78 -5.28 23.36
CA GLY A 119 -30.05 -5.42 24.07
C GLY A 119 -30.50 -6.88 24.13
N GLY A 120 -30.19 -7.55 25.23
CA GLY A 120 -30.61 -8.90 25.57
C GLY A 120 -30.26 -9.20 27.02
#